data_AF-A0A510E0D5-F1
#
_entry.id   AF-A0A510E0D5-F1
#
_cell.length_a   1.000
_cell.length_b   1.000
_cell.length_c   1.000
_cell.angle_alpha   90.00
_cell.angle_beta   90.00
_cell.angle_gamma   90.00
#
_symmetry.space_group_name_H-M   'P 1'
#
loop_
_entity.id
_entity.type
_entity.pdbx_description
1 polymer ?
#
loop_
_entity_poly.entity_id
_entity_poly.type
_entity_poly.pdbx_seq_one_letter_code
_entity_poly.pdbx_strand_id
1 'polypeptide(L)' 'MIAKVYSCLGPILIKIAEERCENIPKVVEEWKYACLIEILSDDQSDVLYTFKYPEEL' A
#
# COMPACT_ATOMS: atom_id res chain seq x y z
N MET A 1 7.13 8.32 0.02
CA MET A 1 6.92 6.90 -0.33
C MET A 1 5.77 6.73 -1.33
N ILE A 2 5.71 5.59 -2.04
CA ILE A 2 4.60 5.26 -2.96
C ILE A 2 3.99 3.91 -2.57
N ALA A 3 2.68 3.85 -2.38
CA ALA A 3 1.96 2.59 -2.22
C ALA A 3 1.50 2.06 -3.57
N LYS A 4 1.79 0.79 -3.85
CA LYS A 4 1.27 0.02 -4.97
C LYS A 4 0.22 -0.96 -4.46
N VAL A 5 -1.04 -0.70 -4.80
CA VAL A 5 -2.21 -1.40 -4.30
C VAL A 5 -2.73 -2.34 -5.37
N TYR A 6 -2.63 -3.63 -5.15
CA TYR A 6 -3.19 -4.64 -6.04
C TYR A 6 -4.61 -4.95 -5.55
N SER A 7 -5.59 -4.51 -6.33
CA SER A 7 -7.02 -4.77 -6.10
C SER A 7 -7.62 -5.57 -7.25
N CYS A 8 -8.86 -5.99 -7.11
CA CYS A 8 -9.64 -6.61 -8.19
C CYS A 8 -9.80 -5.71 -9.43
N LEU A 9 -9.59 -4.38 -9.27
CA LEU A 9 -9.63 -3.41 -10.36
C LEU A 9 -8.26 -3.24 -11.06
N GLY A 10 -7.23 -3.96 -10.60
CA GLY A 10 -5.85 -3.82 -11.05
C GLY A 10 -4.97 -3.01 -10.07
N PRO A 11 -3.70 -2.80 -10.42
CA PRO A 11 -2.75 -2.08 -9.58
C PRO A 11 -2.96 -0.56 -9.62
N ILE A 12 -3.04 0.06 -8.45
CA ILE A 12 -3.14 1.53 -8.28
C ILE A 12 -1.88 2.02 -7.57
N LEU A 13 -1.27 3.09 -8.08
CA LEU A 13 -0.15 3.76 -7.42
C LEU A 13 -0.66 5.00 -6.68
N ILE A 14 -0.33 5.10 -5.40
CA ILE A 14 -0.74 6.19 -4.51
C ILE A 14 0.51 6.79 -3.88
N LYS A 15 0.74 8.10 -4.07
CA LYS A 15 1.82 8.80 -3.37
C LYS A 15 1.43 9.03 -1.92
N ILE A 16 2.29 8.63 -0.99
CA ILE A 16 2.08 8.81 0.45
C ILE A 16 2.69 10.15 0.87
N ALA A 17 1.85 11.03 1.39
CA ALA A 17 2.29 12.27 2.04
C ALA A 17 2.75 11.94 3.47
N GLU A 18 4.02 11.60 3.62
CA GLU A 18 4.62 11.14 4.88
C GLU A 18 4.39 12.12 6.03
N GLU A 19 4.40 13.42 5.74
CA GLU A 19 4.17 14.49 6.72
C GLU A 19 2.74 14.49 7.29
N ARG A 20 1.81 13.74 6.69
CA ARG A 20 0.41 13.60 7.13
C ARG A 20 0.05 12.19 7.58
N CYS A 21 0.94 11.21 7.40
CA CYS A 21 0.68 9.81 7.67
C CYS A 21 1.64 9.30 8.74
N GLU A 22 1.34 9.61 10.00
CA GLU A 22 2.18 9.24 11.16
C GLU A 22 2.25 7.72 11.39
N ASN A 23 1.28 6.94 10.91
CA ASN A 23 1.24 5.48 11.06
C ASN A 23 0.75 4.80 9.78
N ILE A 24 1.68 4.58 8.84
CA ILE A 24 1.42 3.94 7.55
C ILE A 24 0.78 2.55 7.70
N PRO A 25 1.27 1.63 8.55
CA PRO A 25 0.64 0.33 8.75
C PRO A 25 -0.85 0.42 9.08
N LYS A 26 -1.23 1.32 10.00
CA LYS A 26 -2.64 1.51 10.40
C LYS A 26 -3.51 2.07 9.26
N VAL A 27 -2.98 3.00 8.47
CA VAL A 27 -3.72 3.55 7.31
C VAL A 27 -3.94 2.47 6.25
N VAL A 28 -2.93 1.63 6.04
CA VAL A 28 -2.96 0.53 5.07
C VAL A 28 -4.01 -0.52 5.45
N GLU A 29 -4.20 -0.82 6.75
CA GLU A 29 -5.27 -1.70 7.24
C GLU A 29 -6.70 -1.27 6.84
N GLU A 30 -6.93 0.02 6.58
CA GLU A 30 -8.23 0.53 6.16
C GLU A 30 -8.53 0.27 4.66
N TRP A 31 -7.55 -0.22 3.88
CA TRP A 31 -7.71 -0.46 2.44
C TRP A 31 -8.32 -1.84 2.15
N LYS A 32 -9.58 -2.00 2.56
CA LYS A 32 -10.36 -3.25 2.58
C LYS A 32 -10.50 -4.01 1.26
N TYR A 33 -10.24 -3.34 0.13
CA TYR A 33 -10.37 -3.94 -1.21
C TYR A 33 -9.01 -4.31 -1.83
N ALA A 34 -7.92 -4.13 -1.08
CA ALA A 34 -6.59 -4.51 -1.53
C ALA A 34 -6.30 -5.97 -1.18
N CYS A 35 -5.81 -6.74 -2.14
CA CYS A 35 -5.31 -8.09 -1.93
C CYS A 35 -3.84 -8.06 -1.48
N LEU A 36 -3.07 -7.11 -2.03
CA LEU A 36 -1.65 -6.90 -1.74
C LEU A 36 -1.37 -5.40 -1.80
N ILE A 37 -0.55 -4.91 -0.87
CA ILE A 37 -0.06 -3.55 -0.86
C ILE A 37 1.46 -3.61 -0.67
N GLU A 38 2.19 -2.99 -1.60
CA GLU A 38 3.64 -2.78 -1.50
C GLU A 38 3.89 -1.29 -1.27
N ILE A 39 4.63 -0.96 -0.21
CA ILE A 39 5.08 0.41 0.03
C ILE A 39 6.51 0.50 -0.48
N LEU A 40 6.73 1.38 -1.44
CA LEU A 40 7.98 1.58 -2.13
C LEU A 40 8.64 2.90 -1.69
N SER A 41 9.95 2.99 -1.87
CA SER A 41 10.68 4.27 -1.86
C SER A 41 10.11 5.24 -2.90
N ASP A 42 10.41 6.54 -2.77
CA ASP A 42 9.88 7.57 -3.68
C ASP A 42 10.30 7.39 -5.15
N ASP A 43 11.47 6.81 -5.37
CA ASP A 43 12.00 6.45 -6.68
C ASP A 43 11.58 5.04 -7.15
N GLN A 44 10.77 4.33 -6.35
CA GLN A 44 10.26 2.98 -6.62
C GLN A 44 11.34 1.89 -6.79
N SER A 45 12.56 2.15 -6.31
CA SER A 45 13.68 1.21 -6.42
C SER A 45 13.62 0.10 -5.36
N ASP A 46 13.12 0.41 -4.16
CA ASP A 46 13.11 -0.49 -3.02
C ASP A 46 11.70 -0.71 -2.46
N VAL A 47 11.39 -1.95 -2.11
CA VAL A 47 10.18 -2.30 -1.35
C VAL A 47 10.50 -2.17 0.14
N LEU A 48 9.82 -1.24 0.82
CA LEU A 48 9.99 -0.96 2.24
C LEU A 48 9.06 -1.83 3.09
N TYR A 49 7.82 -2.04 2.64
CA TYR A 49 6.82 -2.84 3.35
C TYR A 49 5.95 -3.63 2.37
N THR A 50 5.50 -4.81 2.79
CA THR A 50 4.52 -5.62 2.05
C THR A 50 3.41 -6.05 3.00
N PHE A 51 2.17 -5.76 2.62
CA PHE A 51 0.96 -6.17 3.33
C PHE A 51 0.14 -7.05 2.42
N LYS A 52 -0.13 -8.29 2.85
CA LYS A 52 -0.96 -9.24 2.11
C LYS A 52 -2.18 -9.53 2.95
N TYR A 53 -3.36 -9.32 2.38
CA TYR A 53 -4.61 -9.65 3.05
C TYR A 53 -5.02 -11.06 2.62
N PRO A 54 -5.53 -11.88 3.55
CA PRO A 54 -6.16 -13.13 3.16
C PRO A 54 -7.30 -12.82 2.19
N GLU A 55 -7.43 -13.61 1.12
CA GLU A 55 -8.64 -13.59 0.31
C GLU A 55 -9.77 -14.12 1.21
N GLU A 56 -10.48 -13.24 1.91
CA GLU A 56 -11.81 -13.56 2.41
C GLU A 56 -12.71 -13.65 1.18
N LEU A 57 -12.77 -14.86 0.59
CA LEU A 57 -13.73 -15.28 -0.43
C LEU A 57 -15.15 -15.32 0.13
#